data_AF-A7BBZ9-F1
#
_entry.id   AF-A7BBZ9-F1
#
_cell.length_a   1.000
_cell.length_b   1.000
_cell.length_c   1.000
_cell.angle_alpha   90.00
_cell.angle_beta   90.00
_cell.angle_gamma   90.00
#
_symmetry.space_group_name_H-M   'P 1'
#
loop_
_entity.id
_entity.type
_entity.pdbx_description
1 polymer ?
#
loop_
_entity_poly.entity_id
_entity_poly.type
_entity_poly.pdbx_seq_one_letter_code
_entity_poly.pdbx_strand_id
1 'polypeptide(L)'
;MARRHAPSFDAENFLRELDVIAHRVKRVATVPVETFSADCPEYDSACMVIIRLAAFLEREEYAPYMDALTSPEKRALRTTRNIAAHSGYQSMDDQLLWTAVTRNVPDMIERLRAAASRG
;
A
#
# COMPACT_ATOMS: atom_id res chain seq x y z
N MET A 1 -18.33 -19.29 15.34
CA MET A 1 -17.45 -20.31 14.74
C MET A 1 -16.16 -19.63 14.32
N ALA A 2 -15.05 -19.93 15.00
CA ALA A 2 -13.75 -19.39 14.62
C ALA A 2 -13.31 -20.08 13.31
N ARG A 3 -13.18 -19.32 12.22
CA ARG A 3 -12.50 -19.81 11.02
C ARG A 3 -11.08 -20.17 11.45
N ARG A 4 -10.72 -21.43 11.29
CA ARG A 4 -9.36 -21.93 11.49
C ARG A 4 -8.52 -21.34 10.35
N HIS A 5 -7.92 -20.16 10.57
CA HIS A 5 -6.97 -19.55 9.63
C HIS A 5 -5.74 -20.46 9.59
N ALA A 6 -5.39 -20.92 8.39
CA ALA A 6 -4.20 -21.73 8.18
C ALA A 6 -3.08 -20.77 7.77
N PRO A 7 -1.90 -20.79 8.42
CA PRO A 7 -0.82 -19.82 8.15
C PRO A 7 -0.43 -19.71 6.67
N SER A 8 -0.50 -20.82 5.91
CA SER A 8 -0.24 -20.83 4.47
C SER A 8 -1.28 -20.06 3.65
N PHE A 9 -2.55 -20.13 4.06
CA PHE A 9 -3.64 -19.38 3.41
C PHE A 9 -3.49 -17.87 3.64
N ASP A 10 -2.93 -17.48 4.79
CA ASP A 10 -2.72 -16.09 5.16
C ASP A 10 -1.58 -15.48 4.34
N ALA A 11 -0.49 -16.24 4.17
CA ALA A 11 0.63 -15.89 3.30
C ALA A 11 0.22 -15.79 1.82
N GLU A 12 -0.54 -16.75 1.29
CA GLU A 12 -1.01 -16.72 -0.10
C GLU A 12 -1.93 -15.52 -0.38
N ASN A 13 -2.85 -15.22 0.54
CA ASN A 13 -3.71 -14.05 0.41
C ASN A 13 -2.91 -12.75 0.48
N PHE A 14 -1.94 -12.67 1.40
CA PHE A 14 -1.07 -11.50 1.53
C PHE A 14 -0.26 -11.25 0.24
N LEU A 15 0.37 -12.30 -0.31
CA LEU A 15 1.12 -12.20 -1.56
C LEU A 15 0.23 -11.80 -2.75
N ARG A 16 -0.96 -12.38 -2.86
CA ARG A 16 -1.93 -12.01 -3.89
C ARG A 16 -2.34 -10.55 -3.79
N GLU A 17 -2.60 -10.06 -2.58
CA GLU A 17 -2.95 -8.66 -2.37
C GLU A 17 -1.79 -7.73 -2.72
N LEU A 18 -0.54 -8.09 -2.40
CA LEU A 18 0.65 -7.35 -2.84
C LEU A 18 0.77 -7.29 -4.37
N ASP A 19 0.42 -8.36 -5.09
CA ASP A 19 0.41 -8.35 -6.56
C ASP A 19 -0.61 -7.37 -7.13
N VAL A 20 -1.80 -7.29 -6.53
CA VAL A 20 -2.83 -6.32 -6.94
C VAL A 20 -2.36 -4.89 -6.67
N ILE A 21 -1.73 -4.63 -5.52
CA ILE A 21 -1.16 -3.32 -5.20
C ILE A 21 -0.03 -2.97 -6.18
N ALA A 22 0.89 -3.90 -6.46
CA ALA A 22 2.00 -3.70 -7.39
C ALA A 22 1.52 -3.38 -8.81
N HIS A 23 0.45 -4.04 -9.28
CA HIS A 23 -0.13 -3.75 -10.58
C HIS A 23 -0.69 -2.32 -10.64
N ARG A 24 -1.34 -1.84 -9.57
CA ARG A 24 -1.83 -0.46 -9.49
C ARG A 24 -0.70 0.55 -9.45
N VAL A 25 0.38 0.27 -8.72
CA VAL A 25 1.60 1.09 -8.71
C VAL A 25 2.15 1.26 -10.13
N LYS A 26 2.25 0.16 -10.89
CA LYS A 26 2.69 0.22 -12.30
C LYS A 26 1.82 1.14 -13.16
N ARG A 27 0.50 1.14 -12.94
CA ARG A 27 -0.42 2.05 -13.64
C ARG A 27 -0.15 3.51 -13.28
N VAL A 28 -0.03 3.82 -11.99
CA VAL A 28 0.26 5.19 -11.52
C VAL A 28 1.60 5.69 -12.08
N ALA A 29 2.61 4.81 -12.14
CA ALA A 29 3.93 5.13 -12.68
C ALA A 29 3.93 5.45 -14.18
N THR A 30 2.84 5.20 -14.92
CA THR A 30 2.73 5.64 -16.33
C THR A 30 2.37 7.12 -16.47
N VAL A 31 1.92 7.77 -15.40
CA VAL A 31 1.56 9.19 -15.39
C VAL A 31 2.74 10.00 -14.85
N PRO A 32 3.25 10.99 -15.61
CA PRO A 32 4.25 11.93 -15.11
C PRO A 32 3.75 12.72 -13.90
N VAL A 33 4.65 13.01 -12.95
CA VAL A 33 4.30 13.71 -11.70
C VAL A 33 3.70 15.09 -11.95
N GLU A 34 4.08 15.75 -13.05
CA GLU A 34 3.62 17.07 -13.45
C GLU A 34 2.15 17.08 -13.88
N THR A 35 1.63 15.92 -14.28
CA THR A 35 0.25 15.72 -14.76
C THR A 35 -0.59 14.88 -13.80
N PHE A 36 0.00 14.48 -12.67
CA PHE A 36 -0.70 13.70 -11.65
C PHE A 36 -1.50 14.64 -10.75
N SER A 37 -2.82 14.54 -10.82
CA SER A 37 -3.74 15.32 -9.99
C SER A 37 -5.05 14.57 -9.77
N ALA A 38 -5.89 15.08 -8.88
CA ALA A 38 -7.22 14.53 -8.58
C ALA A 38 -8.15 14.40 -9.81
N ASP A 39 -7.82 15.03 -10.93
CA ASP A 39 -8.61 14.99 -12.17
C ASP A 39 -8.31 13.75 -13.04
N CYS A 40 -7.30 12.94 -12.69
CA CYS A 40 -6.94 11.73 -13.43
C CYS A 40 -7.29 10.43 -12.68
N PRO A 41 -7.65 9.34 -13.40
CA PRO A 41 -8.06 8.08 -12.77
C PRO A 41 -6.92 7.35 -12.05
N GLU A 42 -5.66 7.68 -12.36
CA GLU A 42 -4.50 7.17 -11.66
C GLU A 42 -4.40 7.72 -10.24
N TYR A 43 -4.99 8.88 -9.97
CA TYR A 43 -5.05 9.44 -8.62
C TYR A 43 -5.85 8.56 -7.67
N ASP A 44 -7.05 8.15 -8.09
CA ASP A 44 -7.86 7.17 -7.35
C ASP A 44 -7.08 5.86 -7.14
N SER A 45 -6.33 5.44 -8.17
CA SER A 45 -5.50 4.23 -8.08
C SER A 45 -4.36 4.38 -7.06
N ALA A 46 -3.74 5.55 -6.96
CA ALA A 46 -2.72 5.87 -5.97
C ALA A 46 -3.30 5.89 -4.55
N CYS A 47 -4.47 6.51 -4.35
CA CYS A 47 -5.19 6.45 -3.08
C CYS A 47 -5.51 5.00 -2.67
N MET A 48 -5.99 4.19 -3.62
CA MET A 48 -6.28 2.78 -3.36
C MET A 48 -5.03 1.96 -3.02
N VAL A 49 -3.87 2.26 -3.61
CA VAL A 49 -2.59 1.65 -3.22
C VAL A 49 -2.28 1.91 -1.74
N ILE A 50 -2.35 3.17 -1.32
CA ILE A 50 -2.05 3.55 0.06
C ILE A 50 -3.07 2.95 1.03
N ILE A 51 -4.37 3.04 0.71
CA ILE A 51 -5.43 2.52 1.57
C ILE A 51 -5.27 1.02 1.80
N ARG A 52 -5.06 0.24 0.73
CA ARG A 52 -4.92 -1.21 0.84
C ARG A 52 -3.63 -1.62 1.56
N LEU A 53 -2.52 -0.96 1.25
CA LEU A 53 -1.24 -1.26 1.91
C LEU A 53 -1.30 -0.91 3.41
N ALA A 54 -1.91 0.22 3.77
CA ALA A 54 -2.08 0.61 5.16
C ALA A 54 -3.06 -0.30 5.91
N ALA A 55 -4.05 -0.89 5.25
CA ALA A 55 -4.97 -1.85 5.85
C ALA A 55 -4.25 -3.12 6.36
N PHE A 56 -3.10 -3.49 5.79
CA PHE A 56 -2.29 -4.59 6.33
C PHE A 56 -1.77 -4.31 7.74
N LEU A 57 -1.57 -3.04 8.11
CA LEU A 57 -1.14 -2.66 9.46
C LEU A 57 -2.21 -2.87 10.53
N GLU A 58 -3.45 -3.15 10.13
CA GLU A 58 -4.60 -3.37 11.00
C GLU A 58 -4.97 -4.84 11.13
N ARG A 59 -4.25 -5.72 10.42
CA ARG A 59 -4.49 -7.16 10.38
C ARG A 59 -3.44 -7.89 11.19
N GLU A 60 -3.86 -8.47 12.31
CA GLU A 60 -2.98 -9.22 13.21
C GLU A 60 -2.32 -10.40 12.49
N GLU A 61 -3.03 -11.03 11.55
CA GLU A 61 -2.51 -12.13 10.74
C GLU A 61 -1.32 -11.72 9.85
N TYR A 62 -1.19 -10.43 9.50
CA TYR A 62 -0.09 -9.93 8.67
C TYR A 62 1.02 -9.26 9.48
N ALA A 63 0.85 -9.10 10.79
CA ALA A 63 1.81 -8.42 11.65
C ALA A 63 3.26 -8.92 11.50
N PRO A 64 3.54 -10.25 11.42
CA PRO A 64 4.90 -10.75 11.23
C PRO A 64 5.57 -10.27 9.94
N TYR A 65 4.82 -10.16 8.84
CA TYR A 65 5.35 -9.69 7.55
C TYR A 65 5.58 -8.18 7.58
N MET A 66 4.70 -7.45 8.25
CA MET A 66 4.78 -5.99 8.35
C MET A 66 6.00 -5.52 9.15
N ASP A 67 6.67 -6.37 9.93
CA ASP A 67 7.93 -6.05 10.59
C ASP A 67 9.12 -5.83 9.64
N ALA A 68 8.97 -6.20 8.37
CA ALA A 68 9.92 -5.80 7.32
C ALA A 68 9.86 -4.30 6.97
N LEU A 69 8.83 -3.59 7.43
CA LEU A 69 8.72 -2.13 7.31
C LEU A 69 9.18 -1.44 8.58
N THR A 70 9.84 -0.30 8.42
CA THR A 70 10.31 0.52 9.53
C THR A 70 9.15 1.27 10.19
N SER A 71 9.29 1.64 11.47
CA SER A 71 8.28 2.43 12.18
C SER A 71 7.92 3.76 11.50
N PRO A 72 8.87 4.53 10.90
CA PRO A 72 8.54 5.70 10.09
C PRO A 72 7.66 5.37 8.87
N GLU A 73 7.93 4.28 8.16
CA GLU A 73 7.13 3.87 6.99
C GLU A 73 5.71 3.47 7.39
N LYS A 74 5.57 2.68 8.47
CA LYS A 74 4.26 2.32 9.04
C LYS A 74 3.47 3.57 9.43
N ARG A 75 4.14 4.58 9.99
CA ARG A 75 3.51 5.86 10.37
C ARG A 75 3.09 6.66 9.13
N ALA A 76 3.98 6.78 8.14
CA ALA A 76 3.69 7.49 6.89
C ALA A 76 2.47 6.89 6.18
N LEU A 77 2.41 5.55 6.05
CA LEU A 77 1.25 4.86 5.46
C LEU A 77 -0.07 5.19 6.17
N ARG A 78 -0.09 5.17 7.50
CA ARG A 78 -1.28 5.53 8.28
C ARG A 78 -1.70 6.98 8.05
N THR A 79 -0.73 7.89 8.06
CA THR A 79 -1.00 9.33 7.81
C THR A 79 -1.56 9.55 6.42
N THR A 80 -0.89 9.04 5.38
CA THR A 80 -1.34 9.22 3.98
C THR A 80 -2.69 8.56 3.75
N ARG A 81 -2.95 7.38 4.31
CA ARG A 81 -4.28 6.76 4.26
C ARG A 81 -5.33 7.64 4.92
N ASN A 82 -5.06 8.17 6.12
CA ASN A 82 -6.03 9.00 6.83
C ASN A 82 -6.42 10.22 5.99
N ILE A 83 -5.46 10.84 5.31
CA ILE A 83 -5.72 11.95 4.38
C ILE A 83 -6.56 11.46 3.19
N ALA A 84 -6.12 10.39 2.51
CA ALA A 84 -6.79 9.85 1.33
C ALA A 84 -8.24 9.40 1.61
N ALA A 85 -8.51 8.88 2.81
CA ALA A 85 -9.82 8.33 3.17
C ALA A 85 -10.80 9.37 3.74
N HIS A 86 -10.32 10.48 4.30
CA HIS A 86 -11.18 11.40 5.08
C HIS A 86 -11.13 12.86 4.65
N SER A 87 -10.01 13.34 4.10
CA SER A 87 -9.80 14.79 3.97
C SER A 87 -10.28 15.37 2.64
N GLY A 88 -10.77 14.54 1.72
CA GLY A 88 -11.02 14.94 0.33
C GLY A 88 -9.72 15.25 -0.41
N TYR A 89 -9.73 15.17 -1.74
CA TYR A 89 -8.51 15.28 -2.54
C TYR A 89 -7.79 16.63 -2.43
N GLN A 90 -8.49 17.69 -1.96
CA GLN A 90 -7.94 19.05 -1.87
C GLN A 90 -6.83 19.24 -0.82
N SER A 91 -6.68 18.34 0.15
CA SER A 91 -5.65 18.46 1.19
C SER A 91 -4.41 17.59 0.95
N MET A 92 -4.43 16.77 -0.11
CA MET A 92 -3.35 15.86 -0.41
C MET A 92 -2.32 16.57 -1.29
N ASP A 93 -1.04 16.45 -0.93
CA ASP A 93 0.04 16.88 -1.80
C ASP A 93 0.23 15.82 -2.89
N ASP A 94 -0.14 16.18 -4.12
CA ASP A 94 -0.13 15.30 -5.28
C ASP A 94 1.27 14.76 -5.59
N GLN A 95 2.30 15.61 -5.46
CA GLN A 95 3.69 15.21 -5.68
C GLN A 95 4.16 14.23 -4.59
N LEU A 96 3.76 14.47 -3.34
CA LEU A 96 4.04 13.58 -2.22
C LEU A 96 3.34 12.23 -2.39
N LEU A 97 2.06 12.21 -2.78
CA LEU A 97 1.31 10.98 -3.05
C LEU A 97 1.94 10.20 -4.22
N TRP A 98 2.21 10.88 -5.33
CA TRP A 98 2.86 10.26 -6.49
C TRP A 98 4.20 9.65 -6.10
N THR A 99 5.06 10.41 -5.40
CA THR A 99 6.38 9.93 -4.95
C THR A 99 6.25 8.74 -4.02
N ALA A 100 5.33 8.80 -3.05
CA ALA A 100 5.09 7.68 -2.15
C ALA A 100 4.71 6.41 -2.92
N VAL A 101 3.80 6.51 -3.87
CA VAL A 101 3.27 5.36 -4.63
C VAL A 101 4.26 4.84 -5.67
N THR A 102 5.00 5.69 -6.37
CA THR A 102 5.85 5.28 -7.50
C THR A 102 7.30 5.02 -7.10
N ARG A 103 7.78 5.56 -5.97
CA ARG A 103 9.15 5.39 -5.49
C ARG A 103 9.24 4.55 -4.23
N ASN A 104 8.43 4.85 -3.22
CA ASN A 104 8.61 4.23 -1.90
C ASN A 104 7.88 2.88 -1.79
N VAL A 105 6.64 2.80 -2.28
CA VAL A 105 5.81 1.58 -2.20
C VAL A 105 6.43 0.38 -2.95
N PRO A 106 7.06 0.50 -4.13
CA PRO A 106 7.77 -0.62 -4.76
C PRO A 106 8.76 -1.32 -3.82
N ASP A 107 9.63 -0.55 -3.17
CA ASP A 107 10.65 -1.07 -2.26
C ASP A 107 10.03 -1.71 -1.00
N MET A 108 8.89 -1.19 -0.54
CA MET A 108 8.11 -1.80 0.54
C MET A 108 7.55 -3.16 0.10
N ILE A 109 6.94 -3.24 -1.09
CA ILE A 109 6.36 -4.47 -1.63
C ILE A 109 7.43 -5.56 -1.76
N GLU A 110 8.63 -5.24 -2.24
CA GLU A 110 9.72 -6.21 -2.36
C GLU A 110 10.12 -6.81 -1.01
N ARG A 111 10.28 -5.96 0.02
CA ARG A 111 10.60 -6.40 1.38
C ARG A 111 9.48 -7.24 2.00
N LEU A 112 8.23 -6.85 1.79
CA LEU A 112 7.06 -7.61 2.28
C LEU A 112 6.94 -8.97 1.60
N ARG A 113 7.15 -9.08 0.29
CA ARG A 113 7.20 -10.36 -0.43
C ARG A 113 8.30 -11.26 0.10
N ALA A 114 9.49 -10.70 0.32
CA ALA A 114 10.62 -11.44 0.86
C ALA A 114 10.35 -11.94 2.29
N ALA A 115 9.64 -11.15 3.11
CA ALA A 115 9.23 -11.57 4.45
C ALA A 115 8.20 -12.71 4.42
N ALA A 116 7.17 -12.59 3.57
CA ALA A 116 6.12 -13.60 3.43
C ALA A 116 6.61 -14.92 2.81
N SER A 117 7.66 -14.88 1.97
CA SER A 117 8.24 -16.08 1.36
C SER A 117 9.21 -16.84 2.29
N ARG A 118 9.57 -16.26 3.45
CA ARG A 118 10.47 -16.86 4.44
C ARG A 118 9.75 -17.50 5.63
N GLY A 119 8.46 -17.20 5.82
CA GLY A 119 7.61 -17.77 6.86
C GLY A 119 6.84 -18.99 6.35
#